data_AF-A0A8S3FF22-F1
#
_entry.id   AF-A0A8S3FF22-F1
#
_cell.length_a   1.000
_cell.length_b   1.000
_cell.length_c   1.000
_cell.angle_alpha   90.00
_cell.angle_beta   90.00
_cell.angle_gamma   90.00
#
_symmetry.space_group_name_H-M   'P 1'
#
loop_
_entity.id
_entity.type
_entity.pdbx_description
1 polymer ?
#
loop_
_entity_poly.entity_id
_entity_poly.type
_entity_poly.pdbx_seq_one_letter_code
_entity_poly.pdbx_strand_id
1 'polypeptide(L)'
;ALLRLPNHLSKQDKLAQVEQIIDQLRIRKCANTPIMLISGGEKKRVNIGTELLTNPSVIFLDEPTSGLDSTSAVALMDVLRDLAIQGKTIITSIHQPSSQIFQSFDQLILLADGKTIFMGKPSDALLYFATMGHHSPPQYNPADYVMDLVNQDMTIREQLKDAYLTNKLVGHVKSVSNQVQSQTSTNAHQYLIPEPSGNEADLTNPDNVNLIPTKHESKWPIGFLPQMMILFKRTFVLTGRRQFTILNFVQALGLAV
;
A
#
# COMPACT_ATOMS: atom_id res chain seq x y z
N ALA A 1 -0.17 22.36 -10.74
CA ALA A 1 0.68 21.81 -11.83
C ALA A 1 1.82 22.74 -12.25
N LEU A 2 1.57 23.98 -12.67
CA LEU A 2 2.61 24.86 -13.25
C LEU A 2 3.86 25.04 -12.38
N LEU A 3 3.68 25.14 -11.07
CA LEU A 3 4.75 25.30 -10.08
C LEU A 3 5.31 23.98 -9.53
N ARG A 4 4.60 22.86 -9.75
CA ARG A 4 4.91 21.55 -9.13
C ARG A 4 5.63 20.62 -10.08
N LEU A 5 5.35 20.73 -11.38
CA LEU A 5 5.94 19.92 -12.43
C LEU A 5 7.19 20.60 -13.02
N PRO A 6 8.21 19.82 -13.44
CA PRO A 6 9.43 20.33 -14.04
C PRO A 6 9.23 21.38 -15.15
N ASN A 7 10.17 22.30 -15.31
CA ASN A 7 10.09 23.38 -16.29
C ASN A 7 10.28 22.92 -17.75
N HIS A 8 10.85 21.73 -17.97
CA HIS A 8 11.00 21.16 -19.31
C HIS A 8 9.69 20.64 -19.91
N LEU A 9 8.66 20.42 -19.07
CA LEU A 9 7.32 20.04 -19.55
C LEU A 9 6.60 21.27 -20.10
N SER A 10 5.97 21.11 -21.27
CA SER A 10 5.18 22.18 -21.88
C SER A 10 3.98 22.52 -21.00
N LYS A 11 3.47 23.76 -21.11
CA LYS A 11 2.25 24.17 -20.39
C LYS A 11 1.06 23.28 -20.75
N GLN A 12 0.97 22.82 -21.99
CA GLN A 12 -0.09 21.93 -22.47
C GLN A 12 0.00 20.56 -21.80
N ASP A 13 1.18 19.96 -21.73
CA ASP A 13 1.37 18.66 -21.07
C ASP A 13 1.03 18.73 -19.57
N LYS A 14 1.45 19.82 -18.91
CA LYS A 14 1.12 20.07 -17.50
C LYS A 14 -0.39 20.15 -17.26
N LEU A 15 -1.14 20.75 -18.19
CA LEU A 15 -2.59 20.85 -18.09
C LEU A 15 -3.27 19.52 -18.43
N ALA A 16 -2.80 18.80 -19.45
CA ALA A 16 -3.30 17.47 -19.78
C ALA A 16 -3.17 16.50 -18.61
N GLN A 17 -2.07 16.57 -17.85
CA GLN A 17 -1.90 15.76 -16.64
C GLN A 17 -2.89 16.14 -15.53
N VAL A 18 -3.21 17.44 -15.38
CA VAL A 18 -4.24 17.89 -14.43
C VAL A 18 -5.59 17.31 -14.80
N GLU A 19 -5.93 17.36 -16.08
CA GLU A 19 -7.20 16.80 -16.58
C GLU A 19 -7.33 15.31 -16.26
N GLN A 20 -6.28 14.53 -16.52
CA GLN A 20 -6.27 13.10 -16.18
C GLN A 20 -6.49 12.85 -14.69
N ILE A 21 -5.84 13.63 -13.82
CA ILE A 21 -5.99 13.48 -12.36
C ILE A 21 -7.40 13.87 -11.89
N ILE A 22 -8.00 14.91 -12.48
CA ILE A 22 -9.37 15.31 -12.14
C ILE A 22 -10.35 14.17 -12.44
N ASP A 23 -10.17 13.45 -13.55
CA ASP A 23 -11.00 12.30 -13.90
C ASP A 23 -10.74 11.10 -13.01
N GLN A 24 -9.46 10.75 -12.77
CA GLN A 24 -9.08 9.65 -11.87
C GLN A 24 -9.68 9.82 -10.47
N LEU A 25 -9.69 11.05 -9.96
CA LEU A 25 -10.22 11.37 -8.64
C LEU A 25 -11.73 11.66 -8.63
N ARG A 26 -12.41 11.58 -9.78
CA ARG A 26 -13.86 11.82 -9.90
C ARG A 26 -14.29 13.17 -9.32
N ILE A 27 -13.46 14.21 -9.47
CA ILE A 27 -13.70 15.58 -8.98
C ILE A 27 -14.04 16.59 -10.10
N ARG A 28 -14.41 16.08 -11.28
CA ARG A 28 -14.77 16.88 -12.47
C ARG A 28 -15.81 17.97 -12.18
N LYS A 29 -16.83 17.64 -11.38
CA LYS A 29 -17.94 18.56 -11.04
C LYS A 29 -17.47 19.82 -10.31
N CYS A 30 -16.39 19.74 -9.54
CA CYS A 30 -15.89 20.83 -8.70
C CYS A 30 -14.58 21.44 -9.21
N ALA A 31 -14.12 21.08 -10.42
CA ALA A 31 -12.82 21.49 -10.96
C ALA A 31 -12.63 23.01 -11.05
N ASN A 32 -13.70 23.75 -11.37
CA ASN A 32 -13.70 25.21 -11.49
C ASN A 32 -14.36 25.91 -10.30
N THR A 33 -14.62 25.18 -9.22
CA THR A 33 -15.26 25.72 -8.02
C THR A 33 -14.18 26.18 -7.03
N PRO A 34 -14.34 27.36 -6.38
CA PRO A 34 -13.42 27.78 -5.33
C PRO A 34 -13.27 26.73 -4.22
N ILE A 35 -12.03 26.46 -3.78
CA ILE A 35 -11.72 25.42 -2.78
C ILE A 35 -12.54 25.58 -1.49
N MET A 36 -12.90 26.81 -1.10
CA MET A 36 -13.70 27.03 0.11
C MET A 36 -15.13 26.46 0.01
N LEU A 37 -15.68 26.41 -1.21
CA LEU A 37 -17.07 26.05 -1.49
C LEU A 37 -17.30 24.56 -1.80
N ILE A 38 -16.23 23.76 -1.91
CA ILE A 38 -16.33 22.33 -2.17
C ILE A 38 -16.48 21.52 -0.86
N SER A 39 -17.08 20.34 -0.95
CA SER A 39 -17.31 19.44 0.18
C SER A 39 -16.01 18.93 0.81
N GLY A 40 -16.08 18.43 2.05
CA GLY A 40 -14.92 17.86 2.73
C GLY A 40 -14.28 16.69 1.96
N GLY A 41 -15.10 15.80 1.41
CA GLY A 41 -14.65 14.69 0.57
C GLY A 41 -13.94 15.14 -0.70
N GLU A 42 -14.47 16.17 -1.37
CA GLU A 42 -13.83 16.78 -2.53
C GLU A 42 -12.50 17.44 -2.15
N LYS A 43 -12.43 18.16 -1.03
CA LYS A 43 -11.18 18.76 -0.53
C LYS A 43 -10.11 17.70 -0.31
N LYS A 44 -10.46 16.56 0.29
CA LYS A 44 -9.53 15.44 0.48
C LYS A 44 -9.03 14.87 -0.84
N ARG A 45 -9.93 14.61 -1.78
CA ARG A 45 -9.55 14.14 -3.13
C ARG A 45 -8.66 15.14 -3.85
N VAL A 46 -8.99 16.43 -3.82
CA VAL A 46 -8.13 17.50 -4.38
C VAL A 46 -6.73 17.46 -3.75
N ASN A 47 -6.63 17.30 -2.43
CA ASN A 47 -5.34 17.22 -1.74
C ASN A 47 -4.49 16.06 -2.28
N ILE A 48 -5.08 14.86 -2.38
CA ILE A 48 -4.44 13.67 -2.98
C ILE A 48 -4.02 13.96 -4.43
N GLY A 49 -4.88 14.62 -5.21
CA GLY A 49 -4.60 15.02 -6.58
C GLY A 49 -3.39 15.93 -6.72
N THR A 50 -3.16 16.79 -5.72
CA THR A 50 -1.96 17.63 -5.74
C THR A 50 -0.69 16.80 -5.65
N GLU A 51 -0.69 15.68 -4.93
CA GLU A 51 0.45 14.76 -4.79
C GLU A 51 0.61 13.87 -6.03
N LEU A 52 -0.52 13.39 -6.58
CA LEU A 52 -0.56 12.58 -7.79
C LEU A 52 0.02 13.26 -9.03
N LEU A 53 0.12 14.59 -9.05
CA LEU A 53 0.81 15.33 -10.13
C LEU A 53 2.23 14.81 -10.39
N THR A 54 2.94 14.38 -9.34
CA THR A 54 4.31 13.86 -9.49
C THR A 54 4.37 12.40 -9.97
N ASN A 55 3.20 11.79 -10.21
CA ASN A 55 3.02 10.38 -10.56
C ASN A 55 3.85 9.42 -9.68
N PRO A 56 3.70 9.47 -8.35
CA PRO A 56 4.45 8.58 -7.47
C PRO A 56 4.03 7.12 -7.67
N SER A 57 4.98 6.20 -7.47
CA SER A 57 4.75 4.76 -7.47
C SER A 57 4.20 4.26 -6.13
N VAL A 58 4.53 4.94 -5.03
CA VAL A 58 4.09 4.63 -3.67
C VAL A 58 3.43 5.86 -3.05
N ILE A 59 2.26 5.69 -2.44
CA ILE A 59 1.48 6.76 -1.83
C ILE A 59 1.20 6.38 -0.37
N PHE A 60 1.56 7.27 0.55
CA PHE A 60 1.22 7.17 1.96
C PHE A 60 0.08 8.12 2.28
N LEU A 61 -0.94 7.63 2.98
CA LEU A 61 -2.09 8.41 3.40
C LEU A 61 -2.32 8.21 4.89
N ASP A 62 -2.39 9.30 5.63
CA ASP A 62 -2.71 9.25 7.06
C ASP A 62 -4.19 9.59 7.26
N GLU A 63 -4.97 8.62 7.73
CA GLU A 63 -6.40 8.76 8.06
C GLU A 63 -7.24 9.46 6.97
N PRO A 64 -7.21 8.98 5.70
CA PRO A 64 -7.85 9.66 4.60
C PRO A 64 -9.38 9.69 4.72
N THR A 65 -9.99 8.85 5.56
CA THR A 65 -11.44 8.81 5.78
C THR A 65 -11.91 9.70 6.93
N SER A 66 -11.00 10.23 7.77
CA SER A 66 -11.36 11.04 8.94
C SER A 66 -12.18 12.30 8.59
N GLY A 67 -13.30 12.53 9.28
CA GLY A 67 -14.18 13.68 9.01
C GLY A 67 -14.97 13.59 7.69
N LEU A 68 -15.01 12.43 7.05
CA LEU A 68 -15.95 12.11 5.98
C LEU A 68 -17.14 11.33 6.54
N ASP A 69 -18.30 11.50 5.92
CA ASP A 69 -19.42 10.57 6.11
C ASP A 69 -19.10 9.21 5.48
N SER A 70 -19.85 8.17 5.87
CA SER A 70 -19.64 6.80 5.41
C SER A 70 -19.63 6.67 3.88
N THR A 71 -20.53 7.37 3.19
CA THR A 71 -20.64 7.32 1.72
C THR A 71 -19.42 7.94 1.06
N SER A 72 -19.00 9.13 1.50
CA SER A 72 -17.80 9.79 0.95
C SER A 72 -16.52 9.04 1.28
N ALA A 73 -16.43 8.40 2.44
CA ALA A 73 -15.29 7.57 2.83
C ALA A 73 -15.15 6.36 1.91
N VAL A 74 -16.24 5.63 1.65
CA VAL A 74 -16.24 4.51 0.70
C VAL A 74 -15.85 4.98 -0.70
N ALA A 75 -16.47 6.07 -1.19
CA ALA A 75 -16.13 6.61 -2.51
C ALA A 75 -14.66 7.03 -2.63
N LEU A 76 -14.06 7.54 -1.55
CA LEU A 76 -12.63 7.83 -1.52
C LEU A 76 -11.79 6.55 -1.56
N MET A 77 -12.16 5.53 -0.78
CA MET A 77 -11.46 4.24 -0.78
C MET A 77 -11.54 3.53 -2.13
N ASP A 78 -12.66 3.63 -2.83
CA ASP A 78 -12.80 3.12 -4.20
C ASP A 78 -11.84 3.79 -5.18
N VAL A 79 -11.69 5.12 -5.08
CA VAL A 79 -10.72 5.88 -5.89
C VAL A 79 -9.29 5.44 -5.60
N LEU A 80 -8.95 5.20 -4.33
CA LEU A 80 -7.63 4.69 -3.95
C LEU A 80 -7.42 3.28 -4.50
N ARG A 81 -8.43 2.41 -4.40
CA ARG A 81 -8.37 1.05 -4.97
C ARG A 81 -8.15 1.07 -6.48
N ASP A 82 -8.83 1.95 -7.21
CA ASP A 82 -8.63 2.12 -8.66
C ASP A 82 -7.19 2.54 -8.99
N LEU A 83 -6.62 3.47 -8.19
CA LEU A 83 -5.21 3.87 -8.33
C LEU A 83 -4.26 2.71 -8.04
N ALA A 84 -4.57 1.85 -7.07
CA ALA A 84 -3.79 0.66 -6.76
C ALA A 84 -3.81 -0.35 -7.93
N ILE A 85 -4.98 -0.60 -8.51
CA ILE A 85 -5.17 -1.45 -9.69
C ILE A 85 -4.36 -0.92 -10.90
N GLN A 86 -4.20 0.40 -11.01
CA GLN A 86 -3.36 1.04 -12.03
C GLN A 86 -1.85 0.89 -11.78
N GLY A 87 -1.44 0.09 -10.79
CA GLY A 87 -0.05 -0.24 -10.50
C GLY A 87 0.62 0.69 -9.46
N LYS A 88 -0.16 1.45 -8.69
CA LYS A 88 0.37 2.22 -7.55
C LYS A 88 0.32 1.39 -6.28
N THR A 89 1.32 1.54 -5.41
CA THR A 89 1.26 1.01 -4.05
C THR A 89 0.66 2.06 -3.14
N ILE A 90 -0.39 1.71 -2.40
CA ILE A 90 -1.04 2.62 -1.46
C ILE A 90 -0.95 2.04 -0.06
N ILE A 91 -0.42 2.84 0.86
CA ILE A 91 -0.30 2.49 2.28
C ILE A 91 -1.09 3.55 3.04
N THR A 92 -2.06 3.09 3.83
CA THR A 92 -2.93 4.00 4.59
C THR A 92 -3.17 3.51 6.01
N SER A 93 -3.22 4.44 6.96
CA SER A 93 -3.85 4.24 8.27
C SER A 93 -5.35 4.51 8.16
N ILE A 94 -6.18 3.70 8.83
CA ILE A 94 -7.60 4.00 9.04
C ILE A 94 -7.98 3.67 10.48
N HIS A 95 -8.52 4.67 11.16
CA HIS A 95 -9.08 4.58 12.49
C HIS A 95 -10.53 4.12 12.36
N GLN A 96 -10.80 2.89 12.80
CA GLN A 96 -12.14 2.28 12.81
C GLN A 96 -12.84 2.28 11.43
N PRO A 97 -12.34 1.49 10.47
CA PRO A 97 -12.98 1.35 9.17
C PRO A 97 -14.37 0.72 9.30
N SER A 98 -15.31 1.14 8.45
CA SER A 98 -16.56 0.42 8.27
C SER A 98 -16.28 -1.00 7.76
N SER A 99 -17.20 -1.94 8.00
CA SER A 99 -17.05 -3.33 7.53
C SER A 99 -16.78 -3.43 6.02
N GLN A 100 -17.40 -2.56 5.23
CA GLN A 100 -17.18 -2.47 3.78
C GLN A 100 -15.74 -2.03 3.44
N ILE A 101 -15.21 -1.02 4.12
CA ILE A 101 -13.83 -0.55 3.91
C ILE A 101 -12.83 -1.59 4.43
N PHE A 102 -13.12 -2.23 5.56
CA PHE A 102 -12.27 -3.27 6.12
C PHE A 102 -12.05 -4.44 5.15
N GLN A 103 -13.10 -4.84 4.42
CA GLN A 103 -13.02 -5.93 3.45
C GLN A 103 -12.40 -5.52 2.11
N SER A 104 -12.25 -4.22 1.82
CA SER A 104 -11.72 -3.75 0.54
C SER A 104 -10.19 -3.74 0.48
N PHE A 105 -9.51 -3.95 1.61
CA PHE A 105 -8.05 -4.00 1.68
C PHE A 105 -7.48 -5.30 1.12
N ASP A 106 -6.41 -5.19 0.33
CA ASP A 106 -5.64 -6.35 -0.14
C ASP A 106 -4.82 -6.98 0.99
N GLN A 107 -4.29 -6.13 1.89
CA GLN A 107 -3.48 -6.53 3.03
C GLN A 107 -3.75 -5.61 4.23
N LEU A 108 -3.89 -6.22 5.40
CA LEU A 108 -4.10 -5.58 6.69
C LEU A 108 -2.86 -5.75 7.56
N ILE A 109 -2.46 -4.68 8.23
CA ILE A 109 -1.47 -4.71 9.30
C ILE A 109 -2.14 -4.14 10.55
N LEU A 110 -2.17 -4.92 11.63
CA LEU A 110 -2.69 -4.48 12.92
C LEU A 110 -1.53 -4.26 13.87
N LEU A 111 -1.53 -3.10 14.52
CA LEU A 111 -0.49 -2.66 15.44
C LEU A 111 -1.09 -2.45 16.84
N ALA A 112 -0.33 -2.84 17.86
CA ALA A 112 -0.64 -2.60 19.26
C ALA A 112 0.65 -2.24 20.02
N ASP A 113 0.67 -1.10 20.70
CA ASP A 113 1.86 -0.53 21.36
C ASP A 113 3.13 -0.53 20.48
N GLY A 114 2.98 -0.14 19.20
CA GLY A 114 4.09 -0.11 18.23
C GLY A 114 4.58 -1.48 17.74
N LYS A 115 3.94 -2.58 18.15
CA LYS A 115 4.26 -3.94 17.69
C LYS A 115 3.17 -4.48 16.77
N THR A 116 3.55 -5.25 15.76
CA THR A 116 2.59 -5.97 14.91
C THR A 116 1.98 -7.14 15.66
N ILE A 117 0.65 -7.22 15.63
CA ILE A 117 -0.11 -8.34 16.20
C ILE A 117 -0.74 -9.23 15.14
N PHE A 118 -0.88 -8.72 13.91
CA PHE A 118 -1.39 -9.45 12.76
C PHE A 118 -0.95 -8.77 11.46
N MET A 119 -0.68 -9.59 10.44
CA MET A 119 -0.40 -9.15 9.07
C MET A 119 -0.94 -10.21 8.11
N GLY A 120 -1.81 -9.83 7.19
CA GLY A 120 -2.44 -10.78 6.26
C GLY A 120 -3.64 -10.18 5.55
N LYS A 121 -4.47 -11.01 4.91
CA LYS A 121 -5.73 -10.53 4.32
C LYS A 121 -6.75 -10.20 5.42
N PRO A 122 -7.68 -9.27 5.19
CA PRO A 122 -8.76 -9.00 6.14
C PRO A 122 -9.60 -10.25 6.49
N SER A 123 -9.81 -11.15 5.53
CA SER A 123 -10.49 -12.43 5.72
C SER A 123 -9.79 -13.33 6.75
N ASP A 124 -8.47 -13.29 6.76
CA ASP A 124 -7.63 -14.17 7.57
C ASP A 124 -7.51 -13.64 9.01
N ALA A 125 -7.75 -12.33 9.21
CA ALA A 125 -7.70 -11.69 10.52
C ALA A 125 -8.70 -12.33 11.48
N LEU A 126 -9.97 -12.43 11.07
CA LEU A 126 -11.01 -13.03 11.92
C LEU A 126 -10.71 -14.50 12.26
N LEU A 127 -10.21 -15.27 11.29
CA LEU A 127 -9.83 -16.66 11.52
C LEU A 127 -8.65 -16.74 12.51
N TYR A 128 -7.65 -15.87 12.35
CA TYR A 128 -6.51 -15.79 13.27
C TYR A 128 -6.98 -15.55 14.71
N PHE A 129 -7.81 -14.53 14.96
CA PHE A 129 -8.35 -14.27 16.30
C PHE A 129 -9.22 -15.41 16.83
N ALA A 130 -10.00 -16.06 15.97
CA ALA A 130 -10.79 -17.24 16.34
C ALA A 130 -9.92 -18.43 16.79
N THR A 131 -8.75 -18.66 16.18
CA THR A 131 -7.83 -19.72 16.63
C THR A 131 -7.25 -19.49 18.03
N MET A 132 -7.32 -18.25 18.52
CA MET A 132 -6.91 -17.87 19.86
C MET A 132 -8.09 -17.80 20.85
N GLY A 133 -9.28 -18.27 20.43
CA GLY A 133 -10.49 -18.29 21.25
C GLY A 133 -11.33 -17.01 21.18
N HIS A 134 -11.01 -16.08 20.28
CA HIS A 134 -11.71 -14.80 20.13
C HIS A 134 -12.60 -14.80 18.88
N HIS A 135 -13.87 -15.16 19.07
CA HIS A 135 -14.87 -15.20 18.01
C HIS A 135 -15.67 -13.89 17.93
N SER A 136 -15.64 -13.25 16.77
CA SER A 136 -16.49 -12.09 16.48
C SER A 136 -17.97 -12.52 16.31
N PRO A 137 -18.93 -11.81 16.94
CA PRO A 137 -20.35 -12.02 16.66
C PRO A 137 -20.68 -11.73 15.18
N PRO A 138 -21.65 -12.43 14.56
CA PRO A 138 -21.93 -12.30 13.12
C PRO A 138 -22.40 -10.90 12.66
N GLN A 139 -23.05 -10.14 13.55
CA GLN A 139 -23.60 -8.81 13.25
C GLN A 139 -22.68 -7.67 13.70
N TYR A 140 -21.50 -8.00 14.21
CA TYR A 140 -20.55 -7.03 14.72
C TYR A 140 -19.52 -6.70 13.64
N ASN A 141 -19.15 -5.42 13.52
CA ASN A 141 -18.13 -5.02 12.54
C ASN A 141 -16.79 -5.68 12.87
N PRO A 142 -16.20 -6.49 11.96
CA PRO A 142 -14.93 -7.15 12.21
C PRO A 142 -13.80 -6.22 12.67
N ALA A 143 -13.75 -5.02 12.09
CA ALA A 143 -12.73 -4.03 12.44
C ALA A 143 -12.88 -3.57 13.88
N ASP A 144 -14.09 -3.20 14.28
CA ASP A 144 -14.39 -2.75 15.64
C ASP A 144 -14.12 -3.87 16.65
N TYR A 145 -14.46 -5.12 16.31
CA TYR A 145 -14.27 -6.25 17.22
C TYR A 145 -12.79 -6.44 17.57
N VAL A 146 -11.96 -6.43 16.53
CA VAL A 146 -10.52 -6.61 16.69
C VAL A 146 -9.90 -5.43 17.44
N MET A 147 -10.33 -4.20 17.15
CA MET A 147 -9.84 -3.01 17.85
C MET A 147 -10.25 -3.02 19.33
N ASP A 148 -11.50 -3.37 19.63
CA ASP A 148 -12.00 -3.48 21.01
C ASP A 148 -11.25 -4.56 21.80
N LEU A 149 -11.05 -5.73 21.19
CA LEU A 149 -10.29 -6.83 21.79
C LEU A 149 -8.87 -6.40 22.19
N VAL A 150 -8.19 -5.66 21.30
CA VAL A 150 -6.81 -5.21 21.51
C VAL A 150 -6.73 -4.08 22.54
N ASN A 151 -7.74 -3.23 22.62
CA ASN A 151 -7.75 -2.06 23.50
C ASN A 151 -8.22 -2.36 24.93
N GLN A 152 -9.12 -3.34 25.11
CA GLN A 152 -9.74 -3.62 26.42
C GLN A 152 -8.85 -4.43 27.36
N ASP A 153 -8.02 -5.34 26.86
CA ASP A 153 -7.28 -6.28 27.69
C ASP A 153 -5.77 -6.27 27.38
N MET A 154 -4.98 -5.81 28.36
CA MET A 154 -3.52 -5.81 28.29
C MET A 154 -2.94 -7.22 28.15
N THR A 155 -3.55 -8.23 28.78
CA THR A 155 -3.04 -9.61 28.77
C THR A 155 -3.23 -10.26 27.42
N ILE A 156 -4.41 -10.09 26.81
CA ILE A 156 -4.69 -10.53 25.44
C ILE A 156 -3.73 -9.85 24.48
N ARG A 157 -3.52 -8.54 24.64
CA ARG A 157 -2.60 -7.80 23.78
C ARG A 157 -1.16 -8.33 23.81
N GLU A 158 -0.63 -8.71 24.97
CA GLU A 158 0.69 -9.35 25.06
C GLU A 158 0.69 -10.75 24.45
N GLN A 159 -0.34 -11.55 24.70
CA GLN A 159 -0.50 -12.88 24.07
C GLN A 159 -0.51 -12.79 22.53
N LEU A 160 -1.22 -11.81 21.96
CA LEU A 160 -1.29 -11.57 20.53
C LEU A 160 0.08 -11.21 19.92
N LYS A 161 0.86 -10.40 20.63
CA LYS A 161 2.22 -10.02 20.22
C LYS A 161 3.13 -11.26 20.19
N ASP A 162 3.10 -12.06 21.26
CA ASP A 162 3.93 -13.26 21.38
C ASP A 162 3.53 -14.34 20.37
N ALA A 163 2.23 -14.54 20.16
CA ALA A 163 1.70 -15.46 19.16
C ALA A 163 2.13 -15.07 17.74
N TYR A 164 2.08 -13.77 17.42
CA TYR A 164 2.52 -13.28 16.11
C TYR A 164 4.02 -13.50 15.90
N LEU A 165 4.86 -13.17 16.88
CA LEU A 165 6.30 -13.41 16.80
C LEU A 165 6.63 -14.89 16.63
N THR A 166 5.97 -15.75 17.41
CA THR A 166 6.15 -17.20 17.35
C THR A 166 5.75 -17.73 15.97
N ASN A 167 4.58 -17.35 15.46
CA ASN A 167 4.12 -17.77 14.13
C ASN A 167 5.04 -17.26 13.02
N LYS A 168 5.56 -16.04 13.13
CA LYS A 168 6.52 -15.47 12.17
C LYS A 168 7.84 -16.25 12.17
N LEU A 169 8.37 -16.60 13.35
CA LEU A 169 9.57 -17.42 13.50
C LEU A 169 9.36 -18.82 12.95
N VAL A 170 8.27 -19.49 13.31
CA VAL A 170 7.92 -20.83 12.80
C VAL A 170 7.75 -20.81 11.28
N GLY A 171 7.09 -19.80 10.73
CA GLY A 171 6.96 -19.60 9.29
C GLY A 171 8.31 -19.46 8.60
N HIS A 172 9.22 -18.68 9.18
CA HIS A 172 10.57 -18.48 8.65
C HIS A 172 11.41 -19.77 8.70
N VAL A 173 11.35 -20.52 9.80
CA VAL A 173 12.06 -21.81 9.93
C VAL A 173 11.53 -22.83 8.92
N LYS A 174 10.21 -22.90 8.72
CA LYS A 174 9.60 -23.78 7.71
C LYS A 174 10.00 -23.40 6.29
N SER A 175 10.03 -22.10 5.96
CA SER A 175 10.45 -21.67 4.61
C SER A 175 11.93 -21.97 4.34
N VAL A 176 12.80 -21.77 5.35
CA VAL A 176 14.22 -22.14 5.26
C VAL A 176 14.39 -23.66 5.13
N SER A 177 13.66 -24.47 5.91
CA SER A 177 13.71 -25.93 5.81
C SER A 177 13.29 -26.44 4.42
N ASN A 178 12.24 -25.85 3.84
CA ASN A 178 11.77 -26.21 2.50
C ASN A 178 12.75 -25.79 1.39
N GLN A 179 13.46 -24.67 1.56
CA GLN A 179 14.55 -24.25 0.66
C GLN A 179 15.76 -25.18 0.76
N VAL A 180 16.11 -25.65 1.96
CA VAL A 180 17.19 -26.63 2.15
C VAL A 180 16.83 -27.97 1.51
N GLN A 181 15.59 -28.45 1.68
CA GLN A 181 15.14 -29.71 1.07
C GLN A 181 15.10 -29.67 -0.46
N SER A 182 14.67 -28.55 -1.05
CA SER A 182 14.64 -28.39 -2.51
C SER A 182 16.04 -28.30 -3.14
N GLN A 183 17.05 -27.83 -2.42
CA GLN A 183 18.46 -27.83 -2.88
C GLN A 183 19.13 -29.22 -2.77
N THR A 184 18.74 -30.05 -1.81
CA THR A 184 19.24 -31.45 -1.73
C THR A 184 18.71 -32.34 -2.86
N SER A 185 17.51 -32.10 -3.38
CA SER A 185 16.95 -32.89 -4.49
C SER A 185 17.55 -32.54 -5.86
N THR A 186 18.17 -31.37 -6.05
CA THR A 186 18.84 -31.01 -7.31
C THR A 186 20.26 -31.58 -7.41
N ASN A 187 20.95 -31.82 -6.30
CA ASN A 187 22.33 -32.32 -6.29
C ASN A 187 22.46 -33.85 -6.38
N ALA A 188 21.35 -34.60 -6.34
CA ALA A 188 21.38 -36.07 -6.34
C ALA A 188 21.43 -36.71 -7.75
N HIS A 189 21.33 -35.95 -8.85
CA HIS A 189 21.29 -36.50 -10.22
C HIS A 189 22.59 -36.38 -11.04
N GLN A 190 23.72 -35.96 -10.47
CA GLN A 190 24.96 -35.73 -11.24
C GLN A 190 26.02 -36.85 -11.17
N TYR A 191 25.67 -38.08 -10.80
CA TYR A 191 26.60 -39.21 -10.94
C TYR A 191 25.89 -40.52 -11.30
N LEU A 192 25.43 -40.67 -12.55
CA LEU A 192 25.34 -41.98 -13.20
C LEU A 192 25.71 -41.84 -14.69
N ILE A 193 26.59 -42.75 -15.13
CA ILE A 193 27.26 -42.86 -16.43
C ILE A 193 26.22 -43.15 -17.54
N PRO A 194 26.31 -42.56 -18.76
CA PRO A 194 25.42 -42.93 -19.85
C PRO A 194 26.00 -44.08 -20.69
N GLU A 195 25.19 -45.10 -20.96
CA GLU A 195 25.33 -46.04 -22.09
C GLU A 195 24.05 -45.97 -22.94
N PRO A 196 24.14 -46.07 -24.28
CA PRO A 196 23.06 -45.68 -25.19
C PRO A 196 22.27 -46.88 -25.72
N SER A 197 20.93 -46.81 -25.71
CA SER A 197 20.08 -47.54 -26.67
C SER A 197 18.59 -47.27 -26.48
N GLY A 198 17.88 -47.06 -27.58
CA GLY A 198 16.48 -47.49 -27.71
C GLY A 198 15.43 -46.39 -27.89
N ASN A 199 14.74 -46.44 -29.02
CA ASN A 199 13.61 -45.60 -29.45
C ASN A 199 12.32 -45.90 -28.66
N GLU A 200 11.43 -44.91 -28.51
CA GLU A 200 10.02 -44.88 -29.00
C GLU A 200 9.12 -43.92 -28.19
N ALA A 201 8.36 -43.11 -28.96
CA ALA A 201 7.03 -42.50 -28.75
C ALA A 201 6.68 -41.85 -27.38
N ASP A 202 6.50 -40.53 -27.31
CA ASP A 202 5.31 -39.73 -27.67
C ASP A 202 4.31 -39.59 -26.49
N LEU A 203 3.91 -38.34 -26.22
CA LEU A 203 2.53 -37.88 -25.97
C LEU A 203 2.46 -36.63 -25.08
N THR A 204 1.97 -35.56 -25.72
CA THR A 204 1.13 -34.46 -25.19
C THR A 204 1.81 -33.24 -24.52
N ASN A 205 2.19 -32.31 -25.38
CA ASN A 205 2.15 -30.86 -25.13
C ASN A 205 0.68 -30.39 -25.01
N PRO A 206 0.35 -29.55 -24.01
CA PRO A 206 -0.34 -28.32 -24.34
C PRO A 206 0.21 -27.11 -23.56
N ASP A 207 0.94 -26.28 -24.30
CA ASP A 207 0.80 -24.83 -24.39
C ASP A 207 0.89 -24.00 -23.10
N ASN A 208 2.12 -23.59 -22.80
CA ASN A 208 2.56 -22.18 -22.80
C ASN A 208 1.51 -21.13 -22.35
N VAL A 209 1.26 -21.04 -21.04
CA VAL A 209 0.86 -19.75 -20.45
C VAL A 209 2.12 -19.03 -20.00
N ASN A 210 2.83 -18.45 -20.97
CA ASN A 210 3.79 -17.39 -20.68
C ASN A 210 3.01 -16.18 -20.16
N LEU A 211 2.90 -16.04 -18.85
CA LEU A 211 2.53 -14.77 -18.22
C LEU A 211 3.70 -13.79 -18.44
N ILE A 212 3.78 -13.23 -19.64
CA ILE A 212 4.63 -12.07 -19.91
C ILE A 212 4.04 -10.95 -19.05
N PRO A 213 4.77 -10.42 -18.04
CA PRO A 213 4.32 -9.24 -17.35
C PRO A 213 4.27 -8.13 -18.40
N THR A 214 3.07 -7.66 -18.73
CA THR A 214 2.91 -6.49 -19.59
C THR A 214 3.50 -5.32 -18.81
N LYS A 215 4.77 -5.02 -19.10
CA LYS A 215 5.49 -3.86 -18.58
C LYS A 215 4.73 -2.63 -19.08
N HIS A 216 3.84 -2.11 -18.26
CA HIS A 216 3.17 -0.85 -18.54
C HIS A 216 4.23 0.25 -18.40
N GLU A 217 4.93 0.56 -19.51
CA GLU A 217 5.88 1.66 -19.58
C GLU A 217 5.12 2.98 -19.48
N SER A 218 4.76 3.38 -18.26
CA SER A 218 4.40 4.77 -18.02
C SER A 218 5.63 5.62 -18.34
N LYS A 219 5.49 6.57 -19.27
CA LYS A 219 6.58 7.44 -19.75
C LYS A 219 7.16 8.38 -18.66
N TRP A 220 6.70 8.25 -17.41
CA TRP A 220 6.83 9.28 -16.37
C TRP A 220 6.95 8.76 -14.93
N PRO A 221 7.88 7.86 -14.56
CA PRO A 221 8.32 7.75 -13.18
C PRO A 221 9.49 8.71 -12.99
N ILE A 222 9.24 9.84 -12.33
CA ILE A 222 10.35 10.58 -11.73
C ILE A 222 10.88 9.67 -10.62
N GLY A 223 12.16 9.29 -10.67
CA GLY A 223 12.75 8.41 -9.67
C GLY A 223 12.67 8.98 -8.24
N PHE A 224 12.86 8.12 -7.25
CA PHE A 224 12.83 8.49 -5.82
C PHE A 224 13.71 9.70 -5.49
N LEU A 225 14.98 9.69 -5.90
CA LEU A 225 15.93 10.78 -5.60
C LEU A 225 15.50 12.15 -6.16
N PRO A 226 15.09 12.29 -7.43
CA PRO A 226 14.59 13.57 -7.90
C PRO A 226 13.29 14.00 -7.21
N GLN A 227 12.38 13.09 -6.84
CA GLN A 227 11.20 13.42 -6.04
C GLN A 227 11.59 13.96 -4.66
N MET A 228 12.53 13.28 -3.99
CA MET A 228 13.08 13.71 -2.71
C MET A 228 13.71 15.10 -2.76
N MET A 229 14.50 15.38 -3.80
CA MET A 229 15.14 16.68 -3.98
C MET A 229 14.13 17.80 -4.28
N ILE A 230 13.04 17.51 -5.00
CA ILE A 230 11.96 18.48 -5.24
C ILE A 230 11.26 18.83 -3.93
N LEU A 231 10.93 17.84 -3.10
CA LEU A 231 10.34 18.05 -1.78
C LEU A 231 11.29 18.83 -0.86
N PHE A 232 12.56 18.45 -0.81
CA PHE A 232 13.59 19.11 -0.01
C PHE A 232 13.77 20.57 -0.41
N LYS A 233 13.90 20.87 -1.71
CA LYS A 233 14.07 22.24 -2.22
C LYS A 233 12.88 23.13 -1.88
N ARG A 234 11.66 22.57 -1.89
CA ARG A 234 10.45 23.30 -1.52
C ARG A 234 10.42 23.58 -0.02
N THR A 235 10.69 22.58 0.82
CA THR A 235 10.78 22.76 2.27
C THR A 235 11.87 23.77 2.63
N PHE A 236 13.00 23.75 1.93
CA PHE A 236 14.08 24.72 2.10
C PHE A 236 13.65 26.15 1.73
N VAL A 237 12.94 26.36 0.61
CA VAL A 237 12.45 27.69 0.18
C VAL A 237 11.34 28.21 1.10
N LEU A 238 10.45 27.34 1.58
CA LEU A 238 9.37 27.71 2.50
C LEU A 238 9.90 28.02 3.91
N THR A 239 10.87 27.24 4.39
CA THR A 239 11.48 27.40 5.71
C THR A 239 12.51 28.53 5.73
N GLY A 240 13.21 28.80 4.63
CA GLY A 240 14.23 29.87 4.53
C GLY A 240 13.70 31.30 4.69
N ARG A 241 12.37 31.50 4.77
CA ARG A 241 11.74 32.78 5.10
C ARG A 241 11.47 33.01 6.60
N ARG A 242 11.66 32.00 7.46
CA ARG A 242 11.65 32.16 8.93
C ARG A 242 13.01 31.73 9.48
N GLN A 243 13.52 32.51 10.43
CA GLN A 243 14.88 32.43 10.97
C GLN A 243 15.40 30.98 11.10
N PHE A 244 16.62 30.76 10.60
CA PHE A 244 17.32 29.48 10.61
C PHE A 244 17.68 29.07 12.05
N THR A 245 16.86 28.21 12.66
CA THR A 245 17.27 27.42 13.83
C THR A 245 17.65 26.03 13.35
N ILE A 246 18.80 25.51 13.78
CA ILE A 246 19.32 24.15 13.46
C ILE A 246 18.26 23.05 13.67
N LEU A 247 17.30 23.28 14.56
CA LEU A 247 16.17 22.40 14.82
C LEU A 247 15.25 22.20 13.59
N ASN A 248 15.06 23.23 12.75
CA ASN A 248 14.24 23.14 11.53
C ASN A 248 14.94 22.33 10.43
N PHE A 249 16.27 22.29 10.43
CA PHE A 249 17.07 21.50 9.47
C PHE A 249 16.93 20.00 9.76
N VAL A 250 17.02 19.61 11.03
CA VAL A 250 16.83 18.21 11.46
C VAL A 250 15.40 17.75 11.19
N GLN A 251 14.41 18.62 11.41
CA GLN A 251 13.00 18.32 11.12
C GLN A 251 12.74 18.14 9.62
N ALA A 252 13.40 18.90 8.76
CA ALA A 252 13.30 18.77 7.30
C ALA A 252 13.99 17.50 6.77
N LEU A 253 15.06 17.06 7.42
CA LEU A 253 15.75 15.81 7.08
C LEU A 253 14.94 14.57 7.52
N GLY A 254 14.29 14.65 8.69
CA GLY A 254 13.44 13.57 9.22
C GLY A 254 12.10 13.37 8.51
N LEU A 255 11.57 14.41 7.85
CA LEU A 255 10.41 14.30 6.96
C LEU A 255 10.76 13.79 5.55
N ALA A 256 12.06 13.67 5.25
CA ALA A 256 12.58 13.31 3.95
C ALA A 256 13.19 11.88 3.91
N VAL A 257 13.02 11.07 4.95
CA VAL A 257 13.40 9.66 4.99
C VAL A 257 12.19 8.88 5.50
#